data_AF-A0A9Q4FS95-F1
#
_entry.id   AF-A0A9Q4FS95-F1
#
_cell.length_a   1.000
_cell.length_b   1.000
_cell.length_c   1.000
_cell.angle_alpha   90.00
_cell.angle_beta   90.00
_cell.angle_gamma   90.00
#
_symmetry.space_group_name_H-M   'P 1'
#
loop_
_entity.id
_entity.type
_entity.pdbx_description
1 polymer ?
#
loop_
_entity_poly.entity_id
_entity_poly.type
_entity_poly.pdbx_seq_one_letter_code
_entity_poly.pdbx_strand_id
1 'polypeptide(L)'
;MNRRTAEVIAEAIGAGKTPLEFLLETMRDEELDHKDRAWAAEKAAPFMHPRPAPMERTVSLDLPDTSTVEGIDKALDAIIAAMGKGELSPQEGQGFISAVETRRKAIETGDLLARIEALEATKR
;
A
#
# COMPACT_ATOMS: atom_id res chain seq x y z
N MET A 1 10.71 -11.89 -2.13
CA MET A 1 10.65 -13.26 -1.56
C MET A 1 11.84 -13.42 -0.63
N ASN A 2 11.65 -13.80 0.64
CA ASN A 2 12.77 -13.97 1.57
C ASN A 2 13.54 -15.25 1.21
N ARG A 3 14.87 -15.24 1.32
CA ARG A 3 15.77 -16.37 1.04
C ARG A 3 15.32 -17.66 1.73
N ARG A 4 14.86 -17.56 2.99
CA ARG A 4 14.32 -18.69 3.76
C ARG A 4 13.06 -19.30 3.13
N THR A 5 12.22 -18.47 2.50
CA THR A 5 11.03 -18.93 1.78
C THR A 5 11.42 -19.68 0.50
N ALA A 6 12.46 -19.23 -0.20
CA ALA A 6 12.95 -19.88 -1.41
C ALA A 6 13.62 -21.24 -1.13
N GLU A 7 14.37 -21.35 -0.04
CA GLU A 7 15.04 -22.60 0.39
C GLU A 7 14.01 -23.67 0.83
N VAL A 8 13.00 -23.29 1.63
CA VAL A 8 11.90 -24.21 2.03
C VAL A 8 11.09 -24.69 0.82
N ILE A 9 10.86 -23.84 -0.17
CA ILE A 9 10.17 -24.21 -1.41
C ILE A 9 11.03 -25.19 -2.23
N ALA A 10 12.33 -24.95 -2.35
CA ALA A 10 13.24 -25.85 -3.06
C ALA A 10 13.34 -27.23 -2.40
N GLU A 11 13.37 -27.28 -1.06
CA GLU A 11 13.39 -28.53 -0.29
C GLU A 11 12.07 -29.31 -0.41
N ALA A 12 10.93 -28.63 -0.31
CA ALA A 12 9.61 -29.26 -0.48
C ALA A 12 9.40 -29.80 -1.91
N ILE A 13 9.93 -29.12 -2.93
CA ILE A 13 9.93 -29.61 -4.32
C ILE A 13 10.81 -30.85 -4.47
N GLY A 14 11.92 -30.95 -3.72
CA GLY A 14 12.81 -32.12 -3.73
C GLY A 14 12.27 -33.35 -2.98
N ALA A 15 11.35 -33.16 -2.02
CA ALA A 15 10.85 -34.21 -1.13
C ALA A 15 9.52 -34.85 -1.56
N GLY A 16 8.90 -34.37 -2.65
CA GLY A 16 7.85 -35.11 -3.36
C GLY A 16 6.40 -34.75 -3.07
N LYS A 17 6.11 -33.58 -2.46
CA LYS A 17 4.82 -32.86 -2.58
C LYS A 17 4.90 -31.50 -1.90
N THR A 18 4.62 -30.45 -2.66
CA THR A 18 4.38 -29.11 -2.13
C THR A 18 3.05 -29.06 -1.38
N PRO A 19 2.87 -28.10 -0.45
CA PRO A 19 1.57 -27.92 0.22
C PRO A 19 0.40 -27.71 -0.75
N LEU A 20 0.62 -27.02 -1.87
CA LEU A 20 -0.42 -26.83 -2.88
C LEU A 20 -0.76 -28.15 -3.60
N GLU A 21 0.24 -28.97 -3.96
CA GLU A 21 -0.01 -30.28 -4.57
C GLU A 21 -0.80 -31.21 -3.66
N PHE A 22 -0.46 -31.23 -2.36
CA PHE A 22 -1.23 -31.99 -1.36
C PHE A 22 -2.70 -31.54 -1.32
N LEU A 23 -2.97 -30.23 -1.32
CA LEU A 23 -4.33 -29.70 -1.32
C LEU A 23 -5.07 -30.05 -2.63
N LEU A 24 -4.39 -29.97 -3.77
CA LEU A 24 -4.99 -30.29 -5.07
C LEU A 24 -5.34 -31.77 -5.19
N GLU A 25 -4.51 -32.66 -4.67
CA GLU A 25 -4.80 -34.10 -4.61
C GLU A 25 -5.94 -34.39 -3.66
N THR A 26 -5.88 -33.85 -2.44
CA THR A 26 -6.91 -34.04 -1.40
C THR A 26 -8.29 -33.57 -1.87
N MET A 27 -8.36 -32.42 -2.57
CA MET A 27 -9.62 -31.90 -3.11
C MET A 27 -10.22 -32.81 -4.21
N ARG A 28 -9.36 -33.48 -4.99
CA ARG A 28 -9.73 -34.30 -6.15
C ARG A 28 -9.99 -35.76 -5.83
N ASP A 29 -9.54 -36.24 -4.66
CA ASP A 29 -9.75 -37.61 -4.22
C ASP A 29 -11.23 -37.83 -3.84
N GLU A 30 -11.92 -38.69 -4.59
CA GLU A 30 -13.36 -38.97 -4.41
C GLU A 30 -13.63 -39.91 -3.22
N GLU A 31 -12.61 -40.62 -2.72
CA GLU A 31 -12.73 -41.55 -1.60
C GLU A 31 -12.69 -40.84 -0.23
N LEU A 32 -12.28 -39.57 -0.19
CA LEU A 32 -12.22 -38.76 1.03
C LEU A 32 -13.57 -38.11 1.37
N ASP A 33 -13.78 -37.83 2.67
CA ASP A 33 -14.99 -37.15 3.12
C ASP A 33 -15.11 -35.77 2.48
N HIS A 34 -16.35 -35.36 2.20
CA HIS A 34 -16.64 -34.07 1.58
C HIS A 34 -16.04 -32.91 2.37
N LYS A 35 -15.94 -33.01 3.70
CA LYS A 35 -15.34 -31.96 4.55
C LYS A 35 -13.86 -31.76 4.28
N ASP A 36 -13.10 -32.85 4.12
CA ASP A 36 -11.66 -32.78 3.86
C ASP A 36 -11.39 -32.21 2.47
N ARG A 37 -12.21 -32.61 1.49
CA ARG A 37 -12.17 -32.08 0.13
C ARG A 37 -12.54 -30.59 0.08
N ALA A 38 -13.57 -30.18 0.83
CA ALA A 38 -14.02 -28.79 0.91
C ALA A 38 -12.98 -27.89 1.59
N TRP A 39 -12.34 -28.38 2.67
CA TRP A 39 -11.22 -27.70 3.31
C TRP A 39 -10.06 -27.49 2.33
N ALA A 40 -9.69 -28.54 1.59
CA ALA A 40 -8.61 -28.47 0.62
C ALA A 40 -8.91 -27.45 -0.50
N ALA A 41 -10.16 -27.42 -0.98
CA ALA A 41 -10.63 -26.43 -1.94
C ALA A 41 -10.52 -24.99 -1.42
N GLU A 42 -10.96 -24.74 -0.18
CA GLU A 42 -10.90 -23.42 0.46
C GLU A 42 -9.45 -22.91 0.55
N LYS A 43 -8.51 -23.78 0.94
CA LYS A 43 -7.09 -23.41 1.09
C LYS A 43 -6.36 -23.28 -0.24
N ALA A 44 -6.76 -24.01 -1.29
CA ALA A 44 -6.19 -23.91 -2.62
C ALA A 44 -6.73 -22.70 -3.41
N ALA A 45 -7.95 -22.23 -3.10
CA ALA A 45 -8.62 -21.15 -3.84
C ALA A 45 -7.78 -19.88 -4.08
N PRO A 46 -7.01 -19.33 -3.10
CA PRO A 46 -6.19 -18.13 -3.31
C PRO A 46 -5.05 -18.29 -4.32
N PHE A 47 -4.68 -19.54 -4.64
CA PHE A 47 -3.62 -19.86 -5.60
C PHE A 47 -4.16 -20.21 -6.99
N MET A 48 -5.41 -20.66 -7.08
CA MET A 48 -6.06 -21.03 -8.34
C MET A 48 -6.88 -19.89 -8.95
N HIS A 49 -7.43 -19.03 -8.11
CA HIS A 49 -8.18 -17.86 -8.55
C HIS A 49 -7.30 -16.61 -8.41
N PRO A 50 -7.36 -15.67 -9.38
CA PRO A 50 -6.82 -14.34 -9.15
C PRO A 50 -7.44 -13.83 -7.85
N ARG A 51 -6.61 -13.53 -6.83
CA ARG A 51 -7.12 -12.78 -5.69
C ARG A 51 -7.75 -11.51 -6.25
N PRO A 52 -9.01 -11.18 -5.89
CA PRO A 52 -9.52 -9.84 -6.13
C PRO A 52 -8.44 -8.87 -5.66
N ALA A 53 -8.04 -7.94 -6.53
CA ALA A 53 -7.01 -6.96 -6.18
C ALA A 53 -7.36 -6.40 -4.79
N PRO A 54 -6.44 -6.44 -3.81
CA PRO A 54 -6.74 -5.96 -2.47
C PRO A 54 -7.36 -4.57 -2.60
N MET A 55 -8.61 -4.41 -2.19
CA MET A 55 -9.24 -3.10 -2.20
C MET A 55 -8.47 -2.24 -1.22
N GLU A 56 -7.96 -1.10 -1.70
CA GLU A 56 -7.34 -0.13 -0.82
C GLU A 56 -8.39 0.32 0.22
N ARG A 57 -8.00 0.26 1.48
CA ARG A 57 -8.83 0.75 2.58
C ARG A 57 -9.01 2.26 2.42
N THR A 58 -10.23 2.74 2.59
CA THR A 58 -10.45 4.19 2.76
C THR A 58 -9.90 4.64 4.11
N VAL A 59 -9.00 5.62 4.09
CA VAL A 59 -8.40 6.20 5.30
C VAL A 59 -8.85 7.65 5.44
N SER A 60 -9.34 8.01 6.61
CA SER A 60 -9.68 9.39 6.97
C SER A 60 -8.60 9.93 7.89
N LEU A 61 -8.03 11.07 7.52
CA LEU A 61 -7.03 11.78 8.32
C LEU A 61 -7.47 13.23 8.44
N ASP A 62 -7.54 13.73 9.67
CA ASP A 62 -7.83 15.15 9.92
C ASP A 62 -6.54 15.94 9.74
N LEU A 63 -6.50 16.78 8.70
CA LEU A 63 -5.33 17.58 8.35
C LEU A 63 -5.58 19.06 8.69
N PRO A 64 -4.57 19.76 9.23
CA PRO A 64 -4.64 21.19 9.44
C PRO A 64 -4.77 21.93 8.09
N ASP A 65 -5.15 23.21 8.14
CA ASP A 65 -5.28 24.05 6.95
C ASP A 65 -3.95 24.12 6.18
N THR A 66 -3.98 23.76 4.90
CA THR A 66 -2.82 23.75 3.99
C THR A 66 -2.77 24.97 3.07
N SER A 67 -3.47 26.05 3.44
CA SER A 67 -3.42 27.33 2.73
C SER A 67 -2.11 28.09 2.89
N THR A 68 -1.29 27.72 3.89
CA THR A 68 -0.01 28.36 4.20
C THR A 68 1.13 27.34 4.28
N VAL A 69 2.38 27.81 4.16
CA VAL A 69 3.58 26.96 4.31
C VAL A 69 3.63 26.32 5.69
N GLU A 70 3.36 27.09 6.75
CA GLU A 70 3.33 26.57 8.13
C GLU A 70 2.24 25.50 8.31
N GLY A 71 1.09 25.69 7.66
CA GLY A 71 0.00 24.72 7.66
C GLY A 71 0.34 23.42 6.94
N ILE A 72 1.12 23.51 5.85
CA ILE A 72 1.66 22.35 5.14
C ILE A 72 2.62 21.55 6.02
N ASP A 73 3.54 22.21 6.72
CA ASP A 73 4.48 21.53 7.61
C ASP A 73 3.74 20.79 8.73
N LYS A 74 2.74 21.45 9.35
CA LYS A 74 1.88 20.80 10.35
C LYS A 74 1.09 19.61 9.78
N ALA A 75 0.66 19.68 8.52
CA ALA A 75 -0.01 18.56 7.87
C ALA A 75 0.94 17.38 7.65
N LEU A 76 2.18 17.63 7.22
CA LEU A 76 3.21 16.59 7.07
C LEU A 76 3.53 15.95 8.42
N ASP A 77 3.68 16.74 9.49
CA ASP A 77 3.90 16.23 10.85
C ASP A 77 2.75 15.33 11.32
N ALA A 78 1.50 15.72 11.05
CA ALA A 78 0.32 14.92 11.37
C ALA A 78 0.31 13.57 10.63
N ILE A 79 0.69 13.55 9.34
CA ILE A 79 0.79 12.32 8.55
C ILE A 79 1.90 11.41 9.10
N ILE A 80 3.08 11.97 9.42
CA ILE A 80 4.20 11.22 10.00
C ILE A 80 3.83 10.64 11.36
N ALA A 81 3.14 11.42 12.20
CA ALA A 81 2.68 10.95 13.50
C ALA A 81 1.65 9.81 13.38
N ALA A 82 0.70 9.90 12.45
CA ALA A 82 -0.27 8.85 12.19
C ALA A 82 0.41 7.54 11.72
N MET A 83 1.48 7.65 10.91
CA MET A 83 2.31 6.51 10.54
C MET A 83 3.05 5.91 11.74
N GLY A 84 3.65 6.76 12.58
CA GLY A 84 4.35 6.32 13.78
C GLY A 84 3.45 5.60 14.80
N LYS A 85 2.17 5.96 14.85
CA LYS A 85 1.15 5.30 15.68
C LYS A 85 0.58 4.01 15.07
N GLY A 86 0.82 3.75 13.79
CA GLY A 86 0.25 2.61 13.06
C GLY A 86 -1.20 2.81 12.60
N GLU A 87 -1.73 4.03 12.67
CA GLU A 87 -3.07 4.38 12.17
C GLU A 87 -3.10 4.45 10.62
N LEU A 88 -1.94 4.76 10.04
CA LEU A 88 -1.67 4.89 8.61
C LEU A 88 -0.43 4.06 8.25
N SER A 89 -0.49 3.25 7.20
CA SER A 89 0.71 2.56 6.69
C SER A 89 1.61 3.53 5.89
N PRO A 90 2.91 3.25 5.75
CA PRO A 90 3.78 4.04 4.88
C PRO A 90 3.29 4.13 3.43
N GLN A 91 2.68 3.05 2.93
CA GLN A 91 2.13 3.02 1.57
C GLN A 91 0.94 3.96 1.42
N GLU A 92 0.02 3.96 2.40
CA GLU A 92 -1.14 4.87 2.41
C GLU A 92 -0.69 6.33 2.62
N GLY A 93 0.31 6.58 3.47
CA GLY A 93 0.86 7.91 3.74
C GLY A 93 1.47 8.59 2.52
N GLN A 94 2.04 7.82 1.60
CA GLN A 94 2.62 8.36 0.36
C GLN A 94 1.60 9.15 -0.47
N GLY A 95 0.33 8.72 -0.49
CA GLY A 95 -0.75 9.42 -1.19
C GLY A 95 -1.04 10.80 -0.58
N PHE A 96 -1.14 10.86 0.75
CA PHE A 96 -1.35 12.11 1.48
C PHE A 96 -0.19 13.09 1.31
N ILE A 97 1.05 12.63 1.46
CA ILE A 97 2.25 13.45 1.30
C ILE A 97 2.30 14.06 -0.11
N SER A 98 2.02 13.27 -1.14
CA SER A 98 2.01 13.76 -2.54
C SER A 98 1.00 14.89 -2.76
N ALA A 99 -0.20 14.78 -2.18
CA ALA A 99 -1.23 15.81 -2.27
C ALA A 99 -0.81 17.11 -1.56
N VAL A 100 -0.24 17.00 -0.36
CA VAL A 100 0.26 18.14 0.42
C VAL A 100 1.44 18.83 -0.27
N GLU A 101 2.37 18.06 -0.83
CA GLU A 101 3.50 18.56 -1.62
C GLU A 101 3.05 19.29 -2.89
N THR A 102 2.00 18.79 -3.54
CA THR A 102 1.39 19.46 -4.71
C THR A 102 0.84 20.83 -4.32
N ARG A 103 0.20 20.93 -3.15
CA ARG A 103 -0.29 22.20 -2.60
C ARG A 103 0.86 23.17 -2.31
N ARG A 104 1.96 22.70 -1.71
CA ARG A 104 3.16 23.53 -1.44
C ARG A 104 3.71 24.17 -2.70
N LYS A 105 3.92 23.36 -3.75
CA LYS A 105 4.44 23.84 -5.04
C LYS A 105 3.56 24.91 -5.66
N ALA A 106 2.23 24.78 -5.53
CA ALA A 106 1.30 25.77 -6.07
C ALA A 106 1.43 27.13 -5.36
N ILE A 107 1.57 27.13 -4.03
CA ILE A 107 1.78 28.35 -3.24
C ILE A 107 3.12 29.00 -3.60
N GLU A 108 4.20 28.23 -3.56
CA GLU A 108 5.55 28.74 -3.88
C GLU A 108 5.61 29.32 -5.30
N THR A 109 4.97 28.66 -6.27
CA THR A 109 4.91 29.16 -7.64
C THR A 109 4.17 30.50 -7.71
N GLY A 110 3.06 30.65 -6.99
CA GLY A 110 2.32 31.91 -6.91
C GLY A 110 3.14 33.04 -6.28
N ASP A 111 3.80 32.76 -5.16
CA ASP A 111 4.62 33.74 -4.45
C ASP A 111 5.82 34.19 -5.30
N LEU A 112 6.46 33.26 -6.01
CA LEU A 112 7.57 33.56 -6.90
C LEU A 112 7.13 34.42 -8.09
N LEU A 113 5.98 34.13 -8.70
CA LEU A 113 5.41 34.93 -9.78
C LEU A 113 5.17 36.38 -9.33
N ALA A 114 4.50 36.56 -8.18
CA ALA A 114 4.24 37.89 -7.63
C ALA A 114 5.53 38.70 -7.37
N ARG A 115 6.58 38.03 -6.87
CA ARG A 115 7.89 38.66 -6.65
C ARG A 115 8.58 39.03 -7.96
N ILE A 116 8.49 38.20 -9.00
CA ILE A 116 9.07 38.49 -10.31
C ILE A 116 8.38 39.71 -10.92
N GLU A 117 7.05 39.75 -10.91
CA GLU A 117 6.28 40.88 -11.45
C GLU A 117 6.63 42.21 -10.76
N ALA A 118 6.76 42.20 -9.43
CA ALA A 118 7.17 43.39 -8.69
C ALA A 118 8.59 43.88 -9.06
N LEU A 119 9.53 42.95 -9.27
CA LEU A 119 10.89 43.28 -9.69
C LEU A 119 10.94 43.80 -11.14
N GLU A 120 10.13 43.22 -12.04
CA GLU A 120 10.01 43.67 -13.42
C GLU A 120 9.37 45.06 -13.53
N ALA A 121 8.36 45.35 -12.70
CA ALA A 121 7.74 46.67 -12.61
C ALA A 121 8.72 47.75 -12.12
N THR A 122 9.64 47.40 -11.21
CA THR A 122 10.66 48.32 -10.68
C THR A 122 11.79 48.59 -11.67
N LYS A 123 12.01 47.69 -12.64
CA LYS A 123 13.07 47.82 -13.66
C LYS A 123 12.63 48.53 -14.94
N ARG A 124 11.34 48.87 -15.08
CA ARG A 124 10.81 49.72 -16.17
C ARG A 124 10.84 51.19 -15.79
#